data_AF-A0A4R6WIU9-F1
#
_entry.id   AF-A0A4R6WIU9-F1
#
_cell.length_a   1.000
_cell.length_b   1.000
_cell.length_c   1.000
_cell.angle_alpha   90.00
_cell.angle_beta   90.00
_cell.angle_gamma   90.00
#
_symmetry.space_group_name_H-M   'P 1'
#
loop_
_entity.id
_entity.type
_entity.pdbx_description
1 polymer ?
#
loop_
_entity_poly.entity_id
_entity_poly.type
_entity_poly.pdbx_seq_one_letter_code
_entity_poly.pdbx_strand_id
1 'polypeptide(L)'
;MIVATKKEIMEATGVKKRNRVSKEVKLEIVYAILSGELFLEEAMTKYGIRNEISIINWIKEYRSEVETGLHRADDFLDQRNAKDESLLVAEIYKKIQELEEANRILNAEKAYLVKKVSVLEMEISQSIVSR
;
A
#
# COMPACT_ATOMS: atom_id res chain seq x y z
N MET A 1 -30.94 53.53 33.59
CA MET A 1 -30.63 52.08 33.61
C MET A 1 -29.52 51.84 32.61
N ILE A 2 -28.31 51.55 33.08
CA ILE A 2 -27.18 51.21 32.20
C ILE A 2 -27.41 49.77 31.76
N VAL A 3 -27.72 49.57 30.48
CA VAL A 3 -27.86 48.24 29.89
C VAL A 3 -26.46 47.71 29.66
N ALA A 4 -26.03 46.75 30.47
CA ALA A 4 -24.75 46.09 30.29
C ALA A 4 -24.68 45.44 28.90
N THR A 5 -23.57 45.64 28.21
CA THR A 5 -23.36 45.11 26.87
C THR A 5 -23.19 43.59 26.93
N LYS A 6 -23.59 42.90 25.86
CA LYS A 6 -23.47 41.43 25.73
C LYS A 6 -22.04 40.92 26.01
N LYS A 7 -21.02 41.76 25.76
CA LYS A 7 -19.61 41.47 26.03
C LYS A 7 -19.31 41.43 27.54
N GLU A 8 -19.79 42.42 28.30
CA GLU A 8 -19.62 42.50 29.76
C GLU A 8 -20.33 41.34 30.47
N ILE A 9 -21.52 40.94 29.98
CA ILE A 9 -22.26 39.77 30.50
C ILE A 9 -21.48 38.46 30.24
N MET A 10 -20.80 38.34 29.09
CA MET A 10 -20.01 37.16 28.75
C MET A 10 -18.71 37.05 29.56
N GLU A 11 -18.05 38.18 29.86
CA GLU A 11 -16.86 38.22 30.73
C GLU A 11 -17.20 37.90 32.19
N ALA A 12 -18.33 38.41 32.69
CA ALA A 12 -18.78 38.15 34.05
C ALA A 12 -19.23 36.70 34.31
N THR A 13 -19.56 35.94 33.26
CA THR A 13 -20.12 34.57 33.38
C THR A 13 -19.11 33.44 33.14
N GLY A 14 -17.83 33.73 32.90
CA GLY A 14 -16.77 32.70 32.79
C GLY A 14 -16.98 31.65 31.68
N VAL A 15 -17.91 31.89 30.75
CA VAL A 15 -18.23 30.93 29.68
C VAL A 15 -17.12 30.99 28.63
N LYS A 16 -16.18 30.04 28.68
CA LYS A 16 -15.16 29.84 27.63
C LYS A 16 -15.86 29.71 26.27
N LYS A 17 -15.45 30.55 25.32
CA LYS A 17 -15.92 30.53 23.93
C LYS A 17 -15.75 29.11 23.38
N ARG A 18 -16.83 28.48 22.90
CA ARG A 18 -16.76 27.19 22.22
C ARG A 18 -15.93 27.38 20.95
N ASN A 19 -14.69 26.88 20.94
CA ASN A 19 -13.84 26.88 19.74
C ASN A 19 -14.56 26.08 18.66
N ARG A 20 -15.01 26.77 17.62
CA ARG A 20 -15.65 26.13 16.47
C ARG A 20 -14.54 25.53 15.63
N VAL A 21 -14.55 24.21 15.46
CA VAL A 21 -13.67 23.52 14.51
C VAL A 21 -13.98 24.05 13.10
N SER A 22 -12.95 24.46 12.36
CA SER A 22 -13.11 24.99 11.01
C SER A 22 -13.51 23.88 10.02
N LYS A 23 -13.98 24.25 8.82
CA LYS A 23 -14.40 23.25 7.83
C LYS A 23 -13.21 22.39 7.40
N GLU A 24 -12.05 23.01 7.23
CA GLU A 24 -10.82 22.39 6.77
C GLU A 24 -10.36 21.29 7.74
N VAL A 25 -10.35 21.60 9.04
CA VAL A 25 -9.98 20.61 10.08
C VAL A 25 -10.99 19.47 10.15
N LYS A 26 -12.28 19.74 9.92
CA LYS A 26 -13.29 18.66 9.86
C LYS A 26 -13.06 17.75 8.66
N LEU A 27 -12.76 18.31 7.49
CA LEU A 27 -12.44 17.53 6.29
C LEU A 27 -11.18 16.68 6.51
N GLU A 28 -10.14 17.23 7.14
CA GLU A 28 -8.93 16.50 7.50
C GLU A 28 -9.23 15.32 8.43
N ILE A 29 -10.05 15.53 9.47
CA ILE A 29 -10.47 14.46 10.39
C ILE A 29 -11.26 13.38 9.65
N VAL A 30 -12.23 13.76 8.82
CA VAL A 30 -13.06 12.81 8.07
C VAL A 30 -12.21 12.02 7.06
N TYR A 31 -11.27 12.67 6.37
CA TYR A 31 -10.31 12.02 5.49
C TYR A 31 -9.47 10.98 6.23
N ALA A 32 -8.84 11.35 7.34
CA ALA A 32 -7.99 10.45 8.11
C ALA A 32 -8.77 9.24 8.66
N ILE A 33 -10.03 9.42 9.02
CA ILE A 33 -10.88 8.31 9.48
C ILE A 33 -11.30 7.41 8.32
N LEU A 34 -11.73 7.96 7.18
CA LEU A 34 -12.20 7.16 6.05
C LEU A 34 -11.08 6.45 5.30
N SER A 35 -9.86 6.99 5.31
CA SER A 35 -8.64 6.31 4.80
C SER A 35 -8.08 5.26 5.76
N GLY A 36 -8.59 5.19 6.99
CA GLY A 36 -8.09 4.27 8.02
C GLY A 36 -6.80 4.73 8.73
N GLU A 37 -6.33 5.95 8.50
CA GLU A 37 -5.17 6.54 9.18
C GLU A 37 -5.41 6.86 10.65
N LEU A 38 -6.67 7.12 11.04
CA LEU A 38 -7.05 7.40 12.43
C LEU A 38 -8.33 6.67 12.81
N PHE A 39 -8.34 6.08 14.00
CA PHE A 39 -9.57 5.67 14.67
C PHE A 39 -10.27 6.88 15.29
N LEU A 40 -11.56 6.73 15.55
CA LEU A 40 -12.38 7.82 16.05
C LEU A 40 -11.89 8.35 17.42
N GLU A 41 -11.51 7.46 18.33
CA GLU A 41 -10.98 7.82 19.65
C GLU A 41 -9.63 8.56 19.55
N GLU A 42 -8.80 8.17 18.58
CA GLU A 42 -7.52 8.82 18.31
C GLU A 42 -7.73 10.22 17.74
N ALA A 43 -8.70 10.39 16.84
CA ALA A 43 -9.10 11.70 16.34
C ALA A 43 -9.67 12.59 17.47
N MET A 44 -10.44 12.03 18.39
CA MET A 44 -10.92 12.77 19.55
C MET A 44 -9.77 13.29 20.42
N THR A 45 -8.80 12.42 20.70
CA THR A 45 -7.62 12.76 21.49
C THR A 45 -6.75 13.80 20.77
N LYS A 46 -6.41 13.55 19.51
CA LYS A 46 -5.51 14.37 18.69
C LYS A 46 -6.05 15.79 18.48
N TYR A 47 -7.34 15.94 18.23
CA TYR A 47 -7.97 17.23 17.93
C TYR A 47 -8.71 17.85 19.13
N GLY A 48 -8.63 17.24 20.32
CA GLY A 48 -9.24 17.75 21.54
C GLY A 48 -10.78 17.77 21.48
N ILE A 49 -11.39 16.84 20.76
CA ILE A 49 -12.83 16.77 20.56
C ILE A 49 -13.45 15.92 21.67
N ARG A 50 -14.37 16.53 22.42
CA ARG A 50 -14.97 15.88 23.60
C ARG A 50 -16.12 14.94 23.28
N ASN A 51 -16.72 15.05 22.10
CA ASN A 51 -17.92 14.31 21.75
C ASN A 51 -17.76 13.64 20.38
N GLU A 52 -17.67 12.31 20.40
CA GLU A 52 -17.66 11.43 19.24
C GLU A 52 -18.80 11.74 18.24
N ILE A 53 -19.99 12.05 18.73
CA ILE A 53 -21.16 12.36 17.90
C ILE A 53 -20.88 13.54 16.96
N SER A 54 -20.00 14.47 17.36
CA SER A 54 -19.60 15.59 16.49
C SER A 54 -18.83 15.08 15.27
N ILE A 55 -17.89 14.17 15.48
CA ILE A 55 -17.10 13.54 14.42
C ILE A 55 -18.00 12.69 13.53
N ILE A 56 -18.88 11.87 14.11
CA ILE A 56 -19.86 11.06 13.36
C ILE A 56 -20.71 11.94 12.44
N ASN A 57 -21.18 13.09 12.94
CA ASN A 57 -21.97 14.01 12.13
C ASN A 57 -21.15 14.63 10.99
N TRP A 58 -19.88 14.97 11.21
CA TRP A 58 -19.01 15.45 10.14
C TRP A 58 -18.71 14.37 9.11
N ILE A 59 -18.53 13.11 9.53
CA ILE A 59 -18.39 11.98 8.62
C ILE A 59 -19.65 11.89 7.75
N LYS A 60 -20.85 11.95 8.33
CA LYS A 60 -22.10 11.94 7.55
C LYS A 60 -22.21 13.12 6.58
N GLU A 61 -21.75 14.30 6.97
CA GLU A 61 -21.83 15.53 6.16
C GLU A 61 -20.82 15.54 5.00
N TYR A 62 -19.58 15.11 5.24
CA TYR A 62 -18.46 15.25 4.29
C TYR A 62 -18.04 13.95 3.61
N ARG A 63 -18.67 12.81 3.94
CA ARG A 63 -18.33 11.50 3.37
C ARG A 63 -18.23 11.53 1.85
N SER A 64 -19.23 12.06 1.15
CA SER A 64 -19.24 12.07 -0.32
C SER A 64 -18.13 12.96 -0.91
N GLU A 65 -17.89 14.14 -0.32
CA GLU A 65 -16.82 15.06 -0.74
C GLU A 65 -15.45 14.38 -0.63
N VAL A 66 -15.21 13.66 0.47
CA VAL A 66 -13.97 12.94 0.75
C VAL A 66 -13.83 11.66 -0.06
N GLU A 67 -14.85 10.80 -0.11
CA GLU A 67 -14.84 9.55 -0.87
C GLU A 67 -14.63 9.80 -2.36
N THR A 68 -15.22 10.86 -2.93
CA THR A 68 -14.97 11.21 -4.34
C THR A 68 -13.51 11.66 -4.58
N GLY A 69 -12.86 12.26 -3.58
CA GLY A 69 -11.43 12.56 -3.62
C GLY A 69 -10.57 11.31 -3.48
N LEU A 70 -10.95 10.39 -2.60
CA LEU A 70 -10.24 9.16 -2.29
C LEU A 70 -10.27 8.18 -3.48
N HIS A 71 -11.45 7.95 -4.08
CA HIS A 71 -11.58 7.07 -5.25
C HIS A 71 -10.75 7.54 -6.44
N ARG A 72 -10.65 8.87 -6.65
CA ARG A 72 -9.76 9.39 -7.69
C ARG A 72 -8.31 9.00 -7.42
N ALA A 73 -7.84 9.11 -6.18
CA ALA A 73 -6.49 8.72 -5.83
C ALA A 73 -6.26 7.21 -6.01
N ASP A 74 -7.22 6.38 -5.58
CA ASP A 74 -7.17 4.92 -5.74
C ASP A 74 -7.15 4.52 -7.23
N ASP A 75 -7.99 5.11 -8.07
CA ASP A 75 -8.02 4.86 -9.53
C ASP A 75 -6.67 5.18 -10.19
N PHE A 76 -5.98 6.23 -9.74
CA PHE A 76 -4.64 6.59 -10.24
C PHE A 76 -3.55 5.66 -9.72
N LEU A 77 -3.65 5.19 -8.46
CA LEU A 77 -2.70 4.25 -7.87
C LEU A 77 -2.82 2.85 -8.50
N ASP A 78 -4.03 2.36 -8.74
CA ASP A 78 -4.28 1.07 -9.39
C ASP A 78 -3.71 1.03 -10.81
N GLN A 79 -3.86 2.11 -11.59
CA GLN A 79 -3.27 2.18 -12.94
C GLN A 79 -1.74 2.19 -12.92
N ARG A 80 -1.13 2.86 -11.94
CA ARG A 80 0.34 2.90 -11.80
C ARG A 80 0.88 1.54 -11.36
N ASN A 81 0.26 0.93 -10.36
CA ASN A 81 0.61 -0.40 -9.88
C ASN A 81 0.43 -1.47 -10.97
N ALA A 82 -0.66 -1.44 -11.74
CA ALA A 82 -0.88 -2.37 -12.84
C ALA A 82 0.19 -2.29 -13.94
N LYS A 83 0.71 -1.09 -14.21
CA LYS A 83 1.78 -0.88 -15.18
C LYS A 83 3.12 -1.38 -14.66
N ASP A 84 3.45 -1.09 -13.41
CA ASP A 84 4.67 -1.56 -12.75
C ASP A 84 4.66 -3.09 -12.57
N GLU A 85 3.50 -3.68 -12.27
CA GLU A 85 3.30 -5.13 -12.19
C GLU A 85 3.43 -5.78 -13.57
N SER A 86 2.84 -5.21 -14.63
CA SER A 86 3.05 -5.67 -16.01
C SER A 86 4.52 -5.64 -16.44
N LEU A 87 5.25 -4.58 -16.08
CA LEU A 87 6.69 -4.46 -16.36
C LEU A 87 7.50 -5.54 -15.64
N LEU A 88 7.21 -5.77 -14.35
CA LEU A 88 7.87 -6.81 -13.56
C LEU A 88 7.59 -8.20 -14.12
N VAL A 89 6.33 -8.48 -14.48
CA VAL A 89 5.90 -9.74 -15.09
C VAL A 89 6.64 -10.00 -16.40
N ALA A 90 6.77 -8.99 -17.26
CA ALA A 90 7.52 -9.12 -18.52
C ALA A 90 9.01 -9.45 -18.29
N GLU A 91 9.65 -8.80 -17.32
CA GLU A 91 11.06 -9.06 -16.99
C GLU A 91 11.25 -10.47 -16.40
N ILE A 92 10.31 -10.94 -15.59
CA ILE A 92 10.32 -12.31 -15.05
C ILE A 92 10.22 -13.34 -16.17
N TYR A 93 9.28 -13.18 -17.11
CA TYR A 93 9.14 -14.10 -18.24
C TYR A 93 10.40 -14.17 -19.09
N LYS A 94 11.02 -13.03 -19.36
CA LYS A 94 12.29 -12.97 -20.07
C LYS A 94 13.38 -13.74 -19.32
N LYS A 95 13.45 -13.59 -17.98
CA LYS A 95 14.45 -14.30 -17.19
C LYS A 95 14.23 -15.81 -17.15
N ILE A 96 12.98 -16.24 -17.07
CA ILE A 96 12.61 -17.67 -17.15
C ILE A 96 13.11 -18.26 -18.46
N GLN A 97 12.84 -17.58 -19.58
CA GLN A 97 13.26 -18.05 -20.90
C GLN A 97 14.80 -18.19 -21.02
N GLU A 98 15.55 -17.20 -20.52
CA GLU A 98 17.02 -17.27 -20.49
C GLU A 98 17.52 -18.47 -19.69
N LEU A 99 16.93 -18.72 -18.51
CA LEU A 99 17.32 -19.82 -17.62
C LEU A 99 16.98 -21.19 -18.24
N GLU A 100 15.84 -21.30 -18.91
CA GLU A 100 15.42 -22.52 -19.60
C GLU A 100 16.38 -22.87 -20.75
N GLU A 101 16.81 -21.89 -21.53
CA GLU A 101 17.76 -22.12 -22.63
C GLU A 101 19.15 -22.48 -22.10
N ALA A 102 19.63 -21.80 -21.05
CA ALA A 102 20.88 -22.16 -20.40
C ALA A 102 20.84 -23.60 -19.86
N ASN A 103 19.74 -23.99 -19.21
CA ASN A 103 19.54 -25.37 -18.74
C ASN A 103 19.50 -26.38 -19.90
N ARG A 104 18.89 -26.03 -21.03
CA ARG A 104 18.86 -26.89 -22.22
C ARG A 104 20.27 -27.16 -22.74
N ILE A 105 21.09 -26.12 -22.89
CA ILE A 105 22.47 -26.23 -23.38
C ILE A 105 23.29 -27.10 -22.42
N LEU A 106 23.22 -26.82 -21.12
CA LEU A 106 23.97 -27.57 -20.11
C LEU A 106 23.57 -29.05 -20.09
N ASN A 107 22.29 -29.36 -20.23
CA ASN A 107 21.81 -30.74 -20.30
C ASN A 107 22.29 -31.47 -21.57
N ALA A 108 22.38 -30.78 -22.72
CA ALA A 108 22.92 -31.35 -23.94
C ALA A 108 24.42 -31.67 -23.81
N GLU A 109 25.20 -30.75 -23.22
CA GLU A 109 26.62 -30.96 -22.94
C GLU A 109 26.83 -32.13 -21.98
N LYS A 110 26.04 -32.19 -20.90
CA LYS A 110 26.04 -33.31 -19.96
C LYS A 110 25.78 -34.64 -20.66
N ALA A 111 24.77 -34.70 -21.54
CA ALA A 111 24.45 -35.92 -22.29
C ALA A 111 25.61 -36.38 -23.20
N TYR A 112 26.29 -35.44 -23.85
CA TYR A 112 27.47 -35.74 -24.66
C TYR A 112 28.62 -36.30 -23.82
N LEU A 113 28.93 -35.67 -22.69
CA LEU A 113 29.99 -36.12 -21.79
C LEU A 113 29.69 -37.50 -21.21
N VAL A 114 28.45 -37.75 -20.78
CA VAL A 114 28.02 -39.07 -20.30
C VAL A 114 28.27 -40.14 -21.37
N LYS A 115 27.88 -39.89 -22.62
CA LYS A 115 28.13 -40.82 -23.72
C LYS A 115 29.63 -41.07 -23.94
N LYS A 116 30.45 -40.03 -23.89
CA LYS A 116 31.90 -40.14 -24.05
C LYS A 116 32.55 -40.97 -22.93
N VAL A 117 32.12 -40.76 -21.68
CA VAL A 117 32.58 -41.55 -20.52
C VAL A 117 32.24 -43.02 -20.72
N SER A 118 31.01 -43.36 -21.10
CA SER A 118 30.61 -44.76 -21.32
C SER A 118 31.43 -45.47 -22.38
N VAL A 119 31.80 -44.78 -23.47
CA VAL A 119 32.67 -45.36 -24.52
C VAL A 119 34.06 -45.67 -23.96
N LEU A 120 34.66 -44.73 -23.24
CA LEU A 120 35.97 -44.92 -22.63
C LEU A 120 35.97 -46.06 -21.61
N GLU A 121 34.91 -46.18 -20.81
CA GLU A 121 34.73 -47.29 -19.86
C GLU A 121 34.67 -48.66 -20.57
N MET A 122 34.00 -48.74 -21.72
CA MET A 122 33.96 -49.96 -22.55
C MET A 122 35.34 -50.31 -23.12
N GLU A 123 36.06 -49.33 -23.69
CA GLU A 123 37.40 -49.54 -24.26
C GLU A 123 38.40 -50.01 -23.20
N ILE A 124 38.37 -49.39 -22.01
CA ILE A 124 39.19 -49.81 -20.87
C ILE A 124 38.86 -51.26 -20.51
N SER A 125 37.58 -51.59 -20.36
CA SER A 125 37.14 -52.95 -20.01
C SER A 125 37.60 -54.00 -21.03
N GLN A 126 37.52 -53.70 -22.33
CA GLN A 126 37.99 -54.60 -23.39
C GLN A 126 39.53 -54.77 -23.39
N SER A 127 40.28 -53.70 -23.13
CA SER A 127 41.75 -53.77 -23.05
C SER A 127 42.25 -54.59 -21.87
N ILE A 128 41.52 -54.60 -20.75
CA ILE A 128 41.81 -55.41 -19.56
C ILE A 128 41.56 -56.89 -19.85
N VAL A 129 40.48 -57.23 -20.56
CA VAL A 129 40.11 -58.61 -20.89
C VAL A 129 41.02 -59.23 -21.98
N SER A 130 41.67 -58.41 -22.81
CA SER A 130 42.52 -58.85 -23.92
C SER A 130 44.00 -59.05 -23.57
N ARG A 131 44.39 -58.85 -22.31
CA ARG A 131 45.75 -59.09 -21.78
C ARG A 131 45.80 -60.39 -20.97
#